data_AF-A0A498KQJ2-F1
#
_entry.id   AF-A0A498KQJ2-F1
#
_cell.length_a   1.000
_cell.length_b   1.000
_cell.length_c   1.000
_cell.angle_alpha   90.00
_cell.angle_beta   90.00
_cell.angle_gamma   90.00
#
_symmetry.space_group_name_H-M   'P 1'
#
loop_
_entity.id
_entity.type
_entity.pdbx_description
1 polymer ?
#
loop_
_entity_poly.entity_id
_entity_poly.type
_entity_poly.pdbx_seq_one_letter_code
_entity_poly.pdbx_strand_id
1 'polypeptide(L)'
;MLTQFLKDFKEGSIESKGWPAFTPGYILSKAAVNAYTRVLAKKYPDFRINCLCPGFIKTDLNFNAGNVPVEEGAAKVLKLAFLPNDGPSGFFFVESEVTGF
;
A
#
# COMPACT_ATOMS: atom_id res chain seq x y z
N MET A 1 15.35 -0.07 8.55
CA MET A 1 13.99 -0.50 8.96
C MET A 1 13.70 -1.95 8.54
N LEU A 2 13.54 -2.26 7.25
CA LEU A 2 13.17 -3.62 6.80
C LEU A 2 14.17 -4.72 7.20
N THR A 3 15.47 -4.47 7.06
CA THR A 3 16.50 -5.42 7.50
C THR A 3 16.40 -5.71 9.01
N GLN A 4 16.09 -4.67 9.80
CA GLN A 4 15.90 -4.83 11.25
C GLN A 4 14.64 -5.63 11.54
N PHE A 5 13.53 -5.32 10.88
CA PHE A 5 12.29 -6.10 10.99
C PHE A 5 12.51 -7.58 10.66
N LEU A 6 13.20 -7.89 9.56
CA LEU A 6 13.47 -9.28 9.17
C LEU A 6 14.34 -10.03 10.19
N LYS A 7 15.32 -9.34 10.77
CA LYS A 7 16.13 -9.89 11.86
C LYS A 7 15.27 -10.17 13.10
N ASP A 8 14.53 -9.17 13.56
CA ASP A 8 13.70 -9.27 14.76
C ASP A 8 12.59 -10.33 14.60
N PHE A 9 12.02 -10.46 13.39
CA PHE A 9 11.07 -11.51 13.04
C PHE A 9 11.70 -12.90 13.15
N LYS A 10 12.90 -13.09 12.60
CA LYS A 10 13.63 -14.37 12.67
C LYS A 10 14.00 -14.74 14.11
N GLU A 11 14.27 -13.73 14.95
CA GLU A 11 14.62 -13.89 16.36
C GLU A 11 13.38 -14.04 17.27
N GLY A 12 12.15 -13.99 16.72
CA GLY A 12 10.91 -14.12 17.50
C GLY A 12 10.64 -12.92 18.42
N SER A 13 11.19 -11.75 18.12
CA SER A 13 11.17 -10.55 18.98
C SER A 13 10.24 -9.45 18.48
N ILE A 14 9.19 -9.79 17.72
CA ILE A 14 8.25 -8.82 17.12
C ILE A 14 7.61 -7.91 18.18
N GLU A 15 6.92 -8.48 19.15
CA GLU A 15 6.18 -7.71 20.17
C GLU A 15 7.12 -6.94 21.09
N SER A 16 8.21 -7.58 21.56
CA SER A 16 9.17 -6.96 22.48
C SER A 16 9.95 -5.80 21.85
N LYS A 17 10.04 -5.76 20.53
CA LYS A 17 10.63 -4.65 19.76
C LYS A 17 9.60 -3.63 19.27
N GLY A 18 8.34 -3.78 19.63
CA GLY A 18 7.26 -2.85 19.28
C GLY A 18 6.83 -2.91 17.81
N TRP A 19 7.13 -4.00 17.11
CA TRP A 19 6.58 -4.23 15.78
C TRP A 19 5.08 -4.53 15.86
N PRO A 20 4.30 -4.30 14.78
CA PRO A 20 2.87 -4.58 14.79
C PRO A 20 2.55 -6.02 15.20
N ALA A 21 1.63 -6.20 16.15
CA ALA A 21 1.28 -7.53 16.65
C ALA A 21 0.52 -8.38 15.61
N PHE A 22 -0.37 -7.75 14.83
CA PHE A 22 -1.21 -8.44 13.84
C PHE A 22 -0.69 -8.23 12.42
N THR A 23 -0.39 -9.32 11.72
CA THR A 23 0.11 -9.31 10.32
C THR A 23 1.30 -8.36 10.06
N PRO A 24 2.36 -8.35 10.90
CA PRO A 24 3.47 -7.41 10.76
C PRO A 24 4.14 -7.45 9.39
N GLY A 25 4.31 -8.65 8.82
CA GLY A 25 4.89 -8.79 7.48
C GLY A 25 4.09 -8.05 6.41
N TYR A 26 2.76 -8.14 6.44
CA TYR A 26 1.89 -7.43 5.50
C TYR A 26 2.01 -5.92 5.67
N ILE A 27 1.90 -5.41 6.91
CA ILE A 27 1.97 -3.98 7.23
C ILE A 27 3.30 -3.40 6.75
N LEU A 28 4.42 -4.04 7.11
CA LEU A 28 5.75 -3.58 6.73
C LEU A 28 5.96 -3.66 5.21
N SER A 29 5.42 -4.68 4.53
CA SER A 29 5.49 -4.78 3.07
C SER A 29 4.77 -3.63 2.36
N LYS A 30 3.58 -3.23 2.84
CA LYS A 30 2.80 -2.15 2.23
C LYS A 30 3.37 -0.77 2.57
N ALA A 31 3.90 -0.58 3.77
CA ALA A 31 4.67 0.62 4.11
C ALA A 31 5.91 0.79 3.21
N ALA A 32 6.62 -0.31 2.92
CA ALA A 32 7.75 -0.30 1.99
C ALA A 32 7.34 0.05 0.56
N VAL A 33 6.23 -0.51 0.05
CA VAL A 33 5.67 -0.15 -1.26
C VAL A 33 5.31 1.34 -1.33
N ASN A 34 4.69 1.88 -0.28
CA ASN A 34 4.37 3.30 -0.18
C ASN A 34 5.63 4.18 -0.24
N ALA A 35 6.67 3.84 0.53
CA ALA A 35 7.94 4.56 0.48
C ALA A 35 8.62 4.46 -0.90
N TYR A 36 8.62 3.27 -1.49
CA TYR A 36 9.22 3.04 -2.80
C TYR A 36 8.49 3.77 -3.93
N THR A 37 7.15 3.90 -3.84
CA THR A 37 6.33 4.71 -4.75
C THR A 37 6.83 6.15 -4.81
N ARG A 38 7.14 6.76 -3.65
CA ARG A 38 7.69 8.13 -3.58
C ARG A 38 9.08 8.23 -4.21
N VAL A 39 9.94 7.24 -3.97
CA VAL A 39 11.29 7.18 -4.56
C VAL A 39 11.19 7.10 -6.08
N LEU A 40 10.32 6.23 -6.60
CA LEU A 40 10.10 6.06 -8.03
C LEU A 40 9.50 7.31 -8.68
N ALA A 41 8.48 7.93 -8.07
CA ALA A 41 7.87 9.15 -8.58
C ALA A 41 8.88 10.29 -8.69
N LYS A 42 9.80 10.44 -7.72
CA LYS A 42 10.89 11.41 -7.80
C LYS A 42 11.91 11.08 -8.89
N LYS A 43 12.20 9.78 -9.08
CA LYS A 43 13.18 9.32 -10.06
C LYS A 43 12.68 9.44 -11.51
N TYR A 44 11.38 9.29 -11.72
CA TYR A 44 10.74 9.29 -13.04
C TYR A 44 9.63 10.33 -13.10
N PRO A 45 9.97 11.63 -13.23
CA PRO A 45 9.00 12.72 -13.14
C PRO A 45 7.97 12.74 -14.28
N ASP A 46 8.25 12.07 -15.40
CA ASP A 46 7.30 11.94 -16.51
C ASP A 46 6.20 10.90 -16.23
N PHE A 47 6.45 9.96 -15.32
CA PHE A 47 5.49 8.92 -14.96
C PHE A 47 4.56 9.37 -13.82
N ARG A 48 3.30 8.95 -13.87
CA ARG A 48 2.36 9.05 -12.75
C ARG A 48 2.46 7.78 -11.90
N ILE A 49 3.28 7.83 -10.84
CA ILE A 49 3.57 6.66 -9.99
C ILE A 49 2.93 6.89 -8.63
N ASN A 50 1.84 6.18 -8.33
CA ASN A 50 1.07 6.33 -7.11
C ASN A 50 0.76 4.96 -6.48
N CYS A 51 0.36 4.96 -5.22
CA CYS A 51 -0.15 3.78 -4.53
C CYS A 51 -1.56 4.04 -3.98
N LEU A 52 -2.32 2.98 -3.73
CA LEU A 52 -3.74 3.04 -3.39
C LEU A 52 -4.09 1.95 -2.38
N CYS A 53 -4.95 2.30 -1.41
CA CYS A 53 -5.75 1.34 -0.66
C CYS A 53 -7.12 1.19 -1.35
N PRO A 54 -7.44 0.03 -1.95
CA PRO A 54 -8.71 -0.16 -2.64
C PRO A 54 -9.90 -0.33 -1.67
N GLY A 55 -9.63 -0.50 -0.38
CA GLY A 55 -10.60 -0.82 0.67
C GLY A 55 -10.52 -2.29 1.09
N PHE A 56 -11.45 -2.72 1.95
CA PHE A 56 -11.53 -4.09 2.42
C PHE A 56 -12.36 -4.95 1.44
N ILE A 57 -11.68 -5.44 0.40
CA ILE A 57 -12.30 -6.13 -0.74
C ILE A 57 -12.65 -7.59 -0.41
N LYS A 58 -13.82 -8.03 -0.90
CA LYS A 58 -14.27 -9.44 -0.91
C LYS A 58 -13.45 -10.29 -1.86
N THR A 59 -12.33 -10.80 -1.37
CA THR A 59 -11.42 -11.70 -2.12
C THR A 59 -10.99 -12.86 -1.25
N ASP A 60 -10.37 -13.87 -1.87
CA ASP A 60 -9.81 -15.03 -1.17
C ASP A 60 -8.76 -14.63 -0.11
N LEU A 61 -8.04 -13.51 -0.31
CA LEU A 61 -7.09 -12.97 0.68
C LEU A 61 -7.71 -12.80 2.07
N ASN A 62 -8.99 -12.45 2.12
CA ASN A 62 -9.75 -12.18 3.35
C ASN A 62 -10.90 -13.18 3.52
N PHE A 63 -10.82 -14.37 2.91
CA PHE A 63 -11.90 -15.38 2.93
C PHE A 63 -13.28 -14.82 2.52
N ASN A 64 -13.30 -13.88 1.58
CA ASN A 64 -14.49 -13.16 1.11
C ASN A 64 -15.25 -12.35 2.20
N ALA A 65 -14.61 -12.02 3.33
CA ALA A 65 -15.20 -11.24 4.42
C ALA A 65 -15.29 -9.71 4.19
N GLY A 66 -14.78 -9.21 3.06
CA GLY A 66 -14.74 -7.78 2.72
C GLY A 66 -16.11 -7.07 2.71
N ASN A 67 -16.13 -5.76 2.88
CA ASN A 67 -17.34 -4.94 2.68
C ASN A 67 -17.45 -4.36 1.26
N VAL A 68 -16.35 -4.35 0.49
CA VAL A 68 -16.29 -3.80 -0.87
C VAL A 68 -16.31 -4.92 -1.92
N PRO A 69 -17.19 -4.88 -2.95
CA PRO A 69 -17.14 -5.80 -4.09
C PRO A 69 -15.83 -5.69 -4.88
N VAL A 70 -15.46 -6.77 -5.59
CA VAL A 70 -14.21 -6.82 -6.38
C VAL A 70 -14.22 -5.75 -7.47
N GLU A 71 -15.35 -5.57 -8.13
CA GLU A 71 -15.56 -4.64 -9.24
C GLU A 71 -15.35 -3.19 -8.79
N GLU A 72 -15.83 -2.86 -7.58
CA GLU A 72 -15.67 -1.52 -7.00
C GLU A 72 -14.22 -1.25 -6.62
N GLY A 73 -13.54 -2.23 -6.01
CA GLY A 73 -12.11 -2.15 -5.71
C GLY A 73 -11.26 -1.96 -6.98
N ALA A 74 -11.57 -2.71 -8.04
CA ALA A 74 -10.89 -2.62 -9.32
C ALA A 74 -11.14 -1.26 -10.00
N ALA A 75 -12.35 -0.72 -9.95
CA ALA A 75 -12.67 0.60 -10.49
C ALA A 75 -11.80 1.70 -9.86
N LYS A 76 -11.51 1.63 -8.55
CA LYS A 76 -10.61 2.57 -7.86
C LYS A 76 -9.18 2.49 -8.41
N VAL A 77 -8.67 1.29 -8.68
CA VAL A 77 -7.35 1.08 -9.31
C VAL A 77 -7.32 1.67 -10.72
N LEU A 78 -8.35 1.40 -11.53
CA LEU A 78 -8.45 1.90 -12.90
C LEU A 78 -8.47 3.44 -12.96
N LYS A 79 -9.18 4.10 -12.04
CA LYS A 79 -9.16 5.57 -11.94
C LYS A 79 -7.75 6.14 -11.82
N LEU A 80 -6.88 5.51 -11.03
CA LEU A 80 -5.48 5.92 -10.91
C LEU A 80 -4.67 5.60 -12.17
N ALA A 81 -4.93 4.45 -12.80
CA ALA A 81 -4.25 4.05 -14.03
C ALA A 81 -4.56 4.98 -15.21
N PHE A 82 -5.74 5.62 -15.21
CA PHE A 82 -6.18 6.58 -16.22
C PHE A 82 -5.97 8.06 -15.83
N LEU A 83 -5.10 8.35 -14.85
CA LEU A 83 -4.77 9.74 -14.52
C LEU A 83 -4.20 10.46 -15.75
N PRO A 84 -4.55 11.75 -15.94
CA PRO A 84 -3.98 12.53 -17.03
C PRO A 84 -2.48 12.77 -16.78
N ASN A 85 -1.76 13.18 -17.82
CA ASN A 85 -0.31 13.38 -17.77
C ASN A 85 0.11 14.48 -16.77
N ASP A 86 -0.76 15.46 -16.52
CA ASP A 86 -0.60 16.52 -15.51
C ASP A 86 -1.12 16.10 -14.11
N GLY A 87 -1.54 14.84 -13.96
CA GLY A 87 -2.05 14.29 -12.72
C GLY A 87 -0.99 14.13 -11.62
N PRO A 88 -1.42 13.86 -10.38
CA PRO A 88 -0.55 13.66 -9.23
C PRO A 88 0.40 12.46 -9.42
N SER A 89 1.60 12.56 -8.85
CA SER A 89 2.60 11.48 -8.81
C SER A 89 3.30 11.48 -7.45
N GLY A 90 3.55 10.29 -6.90
CA GLY A 90 4.21 10.10 -5.61
C GLY A 90 3.26 10.14 -4.40
N PHE A 91 1.96 9.95 -4.60
CA PHE A 91 0.94 10.02 -3.55
C PHE A 91 0.35 8.66 -3.20
N PHE A 92 -0.24 8.60 -2.00
CA PHE A 92 -1.06 7.49 -1.53
C PHE A 92 -2.53 7.88 -1.58
N PHE A 93 -3.36 6.99 -2.12
CA PHE A 93 -4.79 7.21 -2.28
C PHE A 93 -5.62 6.29 -1.37
N VAL A 94 -6.65 6.85 -0.74
CA VAL A 94 -7.70 6.11 -0.04
C VAL A 94 -9.03 6.58 -0.60
N GLU A 95 -9.89 5.66 -1.06
CA GLU A 95 -11.18 5.99 -1.68
C GLU A 95 -11.12 6.97 -2.88
N SER A 96 -9.98 7.05 -3.57
CA SER A 96 -9.67 8.00 -4.65
C SER A 96 -9.27 9.40 -4.19
N GLU A 97 -9.09 9.62 -2.89
CA GLU A 97 -8.57 10.87 -2.33
C GLU A 97 -7.09 10.77 -1.95
N VAL A 98 -6.34 11.83 -2.22
CA VAL A 98 -4.94 11.92 -1.79
C VAL A 98 -4.90 12.00 -0.27
N THR A 99 -4.19 11.06 0.34
CA THR A 99 -4.01 10.97 1.79
C THR A 99 -2.53 11.12 2.15
N GLY A 100 -2.25 11.54 3.39
CA GLY A 100 -0.90 11.51 3.95
C GLY A 100 -0.34 10.08 4.03
N PHE A 101 0.99 9.98 4.04
CA PHE A 101 1.71 8.74 4.29
C PHE A 101 1.90 8.49 5.78
#